data_AF-A0A9E7HUS9-F1
#
_entry.id   AF-A0A9E7HUS9-F1
#
_cell.length_a   1.000
_cell.length_b   1.000
_cell.length_c   1.000
_cell.angle_alpha   90.00
_cell.angle_beta   90.00
_cell.angle_gamma   90.00
#
_symmetry.space_group_name_H-M   'P 1'
#
loop_
_entity.id
_entity.type
_entity.pdbx_description
1 polymer ?
#
loop_
_entity_poly.entity_id
_entity_poly.type
_entity_poly.pdbx_seq_one_letter_code
_entity_poly.pdbx_strand_id
1 'polypeptide(L)'
;MAEFNKKVPGVLYLSYEDLPSHLKQCFLHCSLYPNKADMYRKDLTRLWVAEGFTEENGELSMEEIAEGYYEDLIWLNLLQVDPTFVDGSRCTMHDLLRSLAQSLIHGEGVYVSDLQSLNTNPLNKLRRLSTSNIGRE
;
A
#
# COMPACT_ATOMS: atom_id res chain seq x y z
N MET A 1 19.50 22.41 -4.30
CA MET A 1 18.48 21.89 -3.36
C MET A 1 18.25 20.38 -3.60
N ALA A 2 19.28 19.54 -3.38
CA ALA A 2 19.21 18.11 -3.74
C ALA A 2 19.68 17.16 -2.61
N GLU A 3 19.76 17.64 -1.37
CA GLU A 3 20.17 16.81 -0.22
C GLU A 3 19.01 16.27 0.62
N PHE A 4 17.81 16.84 0.49
CA PHE A 4 16.67 16.43 1.31
C PHE A 4 16.09 15.05 0.90
N ASN A 5 16.25 14.67 -0.37
CA ASN A 5 15.61 13.48 -0.94
C ASN A 5 16.29 12.14 -0.61
N LYS A 6 17.51 12.12 -0.07
CA LYS A 6 18.18 10.85 0.30
C LYS A 6 17.83 10.35 1.71
N LYS A 7 17.41 11.24 2.62
CA LYS A 7 17.10 10.87 4.02
C LYS A 7 15.63 10.48 4.22
N VAL A 8 14.74 11.02 3.40
CA VAL A 8 13.29 10.77 3.44
C VAL A 8 12.94 9.29 3.18
N PRO A 9 13.54 8.58 2.18
CA PRO A 9 13.23 7.18 1.95
C PRO A 9 13.56 6.28 3.14
N GLY A 10 14.69 6.54 3.83
CA GLY A 10 15.11 5.73 4.97
C GLY A 10 14.19 5.87 6.19
N VAL A 11 13.73 7.09 6.49
CA VAL A 11 12.80 7.32 7.61
C VAL A 11 11.43 6.69 7.34
N LEU A 12 10.92 6.82 6.11
CA LEU A 12 9.65 6.21 5.72
C LEU A 12 9.74 4.68 5.67
N TYR A 13 10.90 4.12 5.29
CA TYR A 13 11.13 2.69 5.34
C TYR A 13 11.05 2.13 6.77
N LEU A 14 11.62 2.83 7.76
CA LEU A 14 11.52 2.40 9.17
C LEU A 14 10.06 2.36 9.64
N SER A 15 9.27 3.38 9.29
CA SER A 15 7.82 3.35 9.55
C SER A 15 7.12 2.19 8.83
N TYR A 16 7.60 1.82 7.64
CA TYR A 16 7.10 0.64 6.94
C TYR A 16 7.50 -0.67 7.64
N GLU A 17 8.73 -0.78 8.12
CA GLU A 17 9.26 -1.98 8.76
C GLU A 17 8.53 -2.31 10.06
N ASP A 18 8.12 -1.29 10.81
CA ASP A 18 7.36 -1.44 12.06
C ASP A 18 5.88 -1.81 11.85
N LEU A 19 5.37 -1.75 10.61
CA LEU A 19 3.98 -2.14 10.33
C LEU A 19 3.76 -3.65 10.55
N PRO A 20 2.61 -4.03 11.14
CA PRO A 20 2.12 -5.40 11.08
C PRO A 20 2.02 -5.93 9.64
N SER A 21 2.16 -7.25 9.47
CA SER A 21 2.17 -7.91 8.15
C SER A 21 0.93 -7.60 7.29
N HIS A 22 -0.26 -7.59 7.88
CA HIS A 22 -1.51 -7.29 7.20
C HIS A 22 -1.57 -5.85 6.67
N LEU A 23 -1.11 -4.86 7.47
CA LEU A 23 -1.06 -3.47 7.03
C LEU A 23 0.00 -3.24 5.95
N LYS A 24 1.13 -3.96 5.98
CA LYS A 24 2.13 -3.91 4.91
C LYS A 24 1.53 -4.31 3.57
N GLN A 25 0.77 -5.40 3.52
CA GLN A 25 0.11 -5.87 2.28
C GLN A 25 -0.90 -4.85 1.76
N CYS A 26 -1.75 -4.30 2.66
CA CYS A 26 -2.73 -3.27 2.31
C CYS A 26 -2.05 -2.00 1.75
N PHE A 27 -0.98 -1.53 2.42
CA PHE A 27 -0.17 -0.40 1.98
C PHE A 27 0.44 -0.61 0.59
N LEU A 28 1.09 -1.76 0.36
CA LEU A 28 1.66 -2.09 -0.95
C LEU A 28 0.59 -2.14 -2.04
N HIS A 29 -0.59 -2.69 -1.74
CA HIS A 29 -1.71 -2.75 -2.70
C HIS A 29 -2.19 -1.36 -3.15
N CYS A 30 -2.30 -0.40 -2.22
CA CYS A 30 -2.67 0.99 -2.55
C CYS A 30 -1.70 1.65 -3.55
N SER A 31 -0.43 1.24 -3.55
CA SER A 31 0.58 1.78 -4.46
C SER A 31 0.36 1.40 -5.93
N LEU A 32 -0.50 0.40 -6.19
CA LEU A 32 -0.88 -0.06 -7.52
C LEU A 32 -1.90 0.84 -8.23
N TYR A 33 -2.58 1.71 -7.48
CA TYR A 33 -3.44 2.73 -8.07
C TYR A 33 -2.61 3.77 -8.84
N PRO A 34 -3.14 4.40 -9.90
CA PRO A 34 -2.44 5.48 -10.58
C PRO A 34 -2.12 6.64 -9.62
N ASN A 35 -1.09 7.43 -9.94
CA ASN A 35 -0.77 8.59 -9.11
C ASN A 35 -1.96 9.58 -9.10
N LYS A 36 -2.28 10.13 -7.92
CA LYS A 36 -3.40 11.04 -7.67
C LYS A 36 -4.78 10.45 -8.00
N ALA A 37 -4.89 9.14 -8.18
CA ALA A 37 -6.18 8.49 -8.28
C ALA A 37 -6.85 8.49 -6.89
N ASP A 38 -8.14 8.82 -6.89
CA ASP A 38 -8.99 8.69 -5.72
C ASP A 38 -9.17 7.20 -5.40
N MET A 39 -9.00 6.84 -4.13
CA MET A 39 -9.31 5.51 -3.61
C MET A 39 -10.50 5.62 -2.67
N TYR A 40 -11.49 4.77 -2.89
CA TYR A 40 -12.67 4.73 -2.04
C TYR A 40 -12.53 3.64 -0.99
N ARG A 41 -12.81 3.99 0.26
CA ARG A 41 -12.74 3.12 1.44
C ARG A 41 -13.42 1.77 1.22
N LYS A 42 -14.68 1.78 0.80
CA LYS A 42 -15.46 0.55 0.55
C LYS A 42 -14.87 -0.34 -0.55
N ASP A 43 -14.21 0.25 -1.54
CA ASP A 43 -13.61 -0.52 -2.62
C ASP A 43 -12.30 -1.14 -2.17
N LEU A 44 -11.47 -0.38 -1.44
CA LEU A 44 -10.24 -0.89 -0.84
C LEU A 44 -10.50 -2.05 0.11
N THR A 45 -11.45 -1.90 1.04
CA THR A 45 -11.73 -2.94 2.03
C THR A 45 -12.22 -4.23 1.37
N ARG A 46 -13.12 -4.14 0.39
CA ARG A 46 -13.57 -5.31 -0.40
C ARG A 46 -12.43 -5.98 -1.17
N LEU A 47 -11.52 -5.18 -1.75
CA LEU A 47 -10.35 -5.72 -2.45
C LEU A 47 -9.42 -6.44 -1.49
N TRP A 48 -9.14 -5.89 -0.31
CA TRP A 48 -8.29 -6.54 0.68
C TRP A 48 -8.88 -7.84 1.22
N VAL A 49 -10.20 -7.88 1.44
CA VAL A 49 -10.89 -9.14 1.77
C VAL A 49 -10.77 -10.15 0.63
N ALA A 50 -11.00 -9.73 -0.62
CA ALA A 50 -10.91 -10.60 -1.79
C ALA A 50 -9.48 -11.12 -2.06
N GLU A 51 -8.46 -10.34 -1.76
CA GLU A 51 -7.04 -10.72 -1.86
C GLU A 51 -6.59 -11.56 -0.65
N GLY A 52 -7.42 -11.69 0.39
CA GLY A 52 -7.14 -12.47 1.59
C GLY A 52 -6.13 -11.80 2.54
N PHE A 53 -6.08 -10.47 2.56
CA PHE A 53 -5.23 -9.72 3.51
C PHE A 53 -5.83 -9.67 4.92
N THR A 54 -7.12 -9.98 5.05
CA THR A 54 -7.83 -10.06 6.33
C THR A 54 -7.96 -11.51 6.79
N GLU A 55 -7.74 -11.73 8.08
CA GLU A 55 -7.94 -13.03 8.74
C GLU A 55 -9.17 -12.97 9.65
N GLU A 56 -10.01 -14.00 9.61
CA GLU A 56 -11.19 -14.10 10.48
C GLU A 56 -10.77 -14.25 11.95
N ASN A 57 -11.31 -13.42 12.84
CA ASN A 57 -11.00 -13.45 14.27
C ASN A 57 -12.16 -13.92 15.15
N GLY A 58 -13.28 -14.34 14.54
CA GLY A 58 -14.47 -14.88 15.22
C GLY A 58 -15.36 -13.84 15.91
N GLU A 59 -14.92 -12.58 16.04
CA GLU A 59 -15.68 -11.49 16.66
C GLU A 59 -16.24 -10.50 15.63
N LEU A 60 -15.46 -10.23 14.58
CA LEU A 60 -15.78 -9.26 13.54
C LEU A 60 -15.86 -9.94 12.17
N SER A 61 -16.67 -9.39 11.28
CA SER A 61 -16.64 -9.75 9.86
C SER A 61 -15.31 -9.33 9.22
N MET A 62 -14.92 -10.02 8.13
CA MET A 62 -13.70 -9.67 7.39
C MET A 62 -13.75 -8.24 6.85
N GLU A 63 -14.94 -7.76 6.47
CA GLU A 63 -15.15 -6.38 6.04
C GLU A 63 -14.93 -5.37 7.18
N GLU A 64 -15.39 -5.66 8.40
CA GLU A 64 -15.13 -4.81 9.58
C GLU A 64 -13.65 -4.79 9.94
N ILE A 65 -12.95 -5.92 9.81
CA ILE A 65 -11.50 -5.99 10.01
C ILE A 65 -10.76 -5.16 8.96
N ALA A 66 -11.14 -5.28 7.68
CA ALA A 66 -10.57 -4.48 6.60
C ALA A 66 -10.80 -2.98 6.80
N GLU A 67 -11.97 -2.60 7.31
CA GLU A 67 -12.29 -1.21 7.66
C GLU A 67 -11.35 -0.68 8.76
N GLY A 68 -11.08 -1.49 9.79
CA GLY A 68 -10.08 -1.16 10.81
C GLY A 68 -8.69 -0.94 10.20
N TYR A 69 -8.27 -1.78 9.26
CA TYR A 69 -6.98 -1.59 8.56
C TYR A 69 -6.94 -0.30 7.74
N TYR A 70 -8.06 0.10 7.13
CA TYR A 70 -8.14 1.37 6.44
C TYR A 70 -7.93 2.53 7.43
N GLU A 71 -8.61 2.51 8.57
CA GLU A 71 -8.47 3.52 9.61
C GLU A 71 -7.04 3.59 10.17
N ASP A 72 -6.41 2.44 10.41
CA ASP A 72 -5.02 2.35 10.87
C ASP A 72 -4.05 2.98 9.87
N LEU A 73 -4.21 2.74 8.57
CA LEU A 73 -3.37 3.35 7.54
C LEU A 73 -3.54 4.88 7.48
N ILE A 74 -4.74 5.40 7.75
CA ILE A 74 -4.98 6.84 7.89
C ILE A 74 -4.31 7.38 9.15
N TRP A 75 -4.47 6.68 10.28
CA TRP A 75 -3.89 7.09 11.57
C TRP A 75 -2.35 7.13 11.53
N LEU A 76 -1.74 6.18 10.81
CA LEU A 76 -0.31 6.14 10.54
C LEU A 76 0.15 7.13 9.46
N ASN A 77 -0.76 7.96 8.92
CA ASN A 77 -0.50 8.90 7.83
C ASN A 77 0.07 8.25 6.56
N LEU A 78 -0.24 6.96 6.33
CA LEU A 78 0.16 6.24 5.12
C LEU A 78 -0.84 6.45 3.98
N LEU A 79 -2.06 6.84 4.33
CA LEU A 79 -3.11 7.31 3.44
C LEU A 79 -3.59 8.68 3.93
N GLN A 80 -4.06 9.52 3.00
CA GLN A 80 -4.56 10.85 3.30
C GLN A 80 -6.02 10.95 2.89
N VAL A 81 -6.90 11.22 3.85
CA VAL A 81 -8.33 11.48 3.59
C VAL A 81 -8.50 12.77 2.79
N ASP A 82 -9.46 12.75 1.88
CA ASP A 82 -9.90 13.98 1.23
C ASP A 82 -10.75 14.85 2.17
N PRO A 83 -10.35 16.08 2.47
CA PRO A 83 -11.07 16.96 3.40
C PRO A 83 -12.48 17.36 2.92
N THR A 84 -12.79 17.18 1.63
CA THR A 84 -14.13 17.44 1.07
C THR A 84 -15.12 16.30 1.38
N PHE A 85 -14.64 15.13 1.83
CA PHE A 85 -15.46 13.97 2.19
C PHE A 85 -15.46 13.80 3.71
N VAL A 86 -16.49 14.35 4.36
CA VAL A 86 -16.62 14.39 5.82
C VAL A 86 -16.60 13.00 6.46
N ASP A 87 -17.07 11.98 5.73
CA ASP A 87 -17.12 10.58 6.20
C ASP A 87 -15.81 9.82 5.98
N GLY A 88 -14.79 10.49 5.44
CA GLY A 88 -13.49 9.89 5.12
C GLY A 88 -13.55 8.74 4.12
N SER A 89 -14.61 8.66 3.31
CA SER A 89 -14.80 7.58 2.33
C SER A 89 -13.84 7.64 1.14
N ARG A 90 -13.13 8.75 0.96
CA ARG A 90 -12.18 8.98 -0.11
C ARG A 90 -10.80 9.30 0.45
N CYS A 91 -9.78 8.64 -0.06
CA CYS A 91 -8.39 8.90 0.28
C CYS A 91 -7.46 8.85 -0.92
N THR A 92 -6.24 9.34 -0.71
CA THR A 92 -5.13 9.28 -1.65
C THR A 92 -3.88 8.78 -0.95
N MET A 93 -2.85 8.41 -1.72
CA MET A 93 -1.53 8.07 -1.20
C MET A 93 -0.52 9.11 -1.70
N HIS A 94 0.27 9.65 -0.78
CA HIS A 94 1.30 10.64 -1.09
C HIS A 94 2.39 10.06 -2.01
N ASP A 95 2.89 10.85 -2.96
CA ASP A 95 3.85 10.42 -3.99
C ASP A 95 5.11 9.76 -3.40
N LEU A 96 5.61 10.25 -2.25
CA LEU A 96 6.76 9.66 -1.56
C LEU A 96 6.48 8.24 -1.03
N LEU A 97 5.30 8.03 -0.44
CA LEU A 97 4.88 6.72 0.08
C LEU A 97 4.62 5.75 -1.06
N ARG A 98 4.02 6.24 -2.15
CA ARG A 98 3.85 5.45 -3.38
C ARG A 98 5.20 5.02 -3.95
N SER A 99 6.18 5.93 -4.00
CA SER A 99 7.52 5.63 -4.51
C SER A 99 8.22 4.57 -3.65
N LEU A 100 8.09 4.65 -2.32
CA LEU A 100 8.59 3.62 -1.40
C LEU A 100 7.91 2.26 -1.63
N ALA A 101 6.58 2.23 -1.69
CA ALA A 101 5.86 0.99 -1.90
C ALA A 101 6.21 0.32 -3.24
N GLN A 102 6.37 1.12 -4.30
CA GLN A 102 6.77 0.62 -5.61
C GLN A 102 8.20 0.07 -5.60
N SER A 103 9.15 0.73 -4.93
CA SER A 103 10.52 0.18 -4.81
C SER A 103 10.55 -1.14 -4.03
N LEU A 104 9.71 -1.29 -3.01
CA LEU A 104 9.54 -2.53 -2.25
C LEU A 104 8.94 -3.66 -3.10
N ILE A 105 7.96 -3.36 -3.98
CA ILE A 105 7.36 -4.34 -4.89
C ILE A 105 8.35 -4.81 -5.96
N HIS A 106 9.11 -3.88 -6.53
CA HIS A 106 10.06 -4.19 -7.62
C HIS A 106 11.38 -4.80 -7.14
N GLY A 107 11.60 -4.92 -5.82
CA GLY A 107 12.84 -5.44 -5.26
C GLY A 107 14.05 -4.51 -5.48
N GLU A 108 13.81 -3.29 -5.96
CA GLU A 108 14.82 -2.23 -6.13
C GLU A 108 15.06 -1.51 -4.79
N GLY A 109 15.29 -2.30 -3.74
CA GLY A 109 15.75 -1.82 -2.44
C GLY A 109 17.18 -1.30 -2.55
N VAL A 110 17.35 -0.14 -3.20
CA VAL A 110 18.64 0.54 -3.25
C VAL A 110 18.95 1.05 -1.84
N TYR A 111 19.92 0.38 -1.20
CA TYR A 111 20.58 0.67 0.07
C TYR A 111 19.82 0.32 1.37
N VAL A 112 19.72 -0.97 1.68
CA VAL A 112 19.99 -1.46 3.05
C VAL A 112 20.84 -2.72 2.92
N SER A 113 22.15 -2.53 3.04
CA SER A 113 23.10 -3.62 3.24
C SER A 113 22.74 -4.37 4.53
N ASP A 114 22.63 -5.69 4.40
CA ASP A 114 22.52 -6.69 5.46
C ASP A 114 21.14 -6.88 6.10
N LEU A 115 20.27 -7.67 5.45
CA LEU A 115 19.46 -8.67 6.18
C LEU A 115 18.90 -9.73 5.23
N GLN A 116 19.66 -10.82 5.11
CA GLN A 116 19.20 -12.10 4.61
C GLN A 116 18.22 -12.69 5.65
N SER A 117 16.91 -12.58 5.45
CA SER A 117 15.88 -13.54 5.93
C SER A 117 14.43 -13.06 5.76
N LEU A 118 14.09 -12.28 4.73
CA LEU A 118 12.69 -12.11 4.37
C LEU A 118 12.30 -13.19 3.36
N ASN A 119 11.91 -14.34 3.90
CA ASN A 119 10.99 -15.25 3.22
C ASN A 119 9.63 -14.54 3.08
N THR A 120 9.53 -13.63 2.13
CA THR A 120 8.27 -13.02 1.73
C THR A 120 8.03 -13.43 0.29
N ASN A 121 7.08 -14.34 0.10
CA ASN A 121 6.59 -14.72 -1.22
C ASN A 121 6.19 -13.42 -1.94
N PRO A 122 6.86 -13.07 -3.06
CA PRO A 122 6.62 -11.81 -3.74
C PRO A 122 5.29 -11.95 -4.47
N LEU A 123 4.17 -11.57 -3.83
CA LEU A 123 2.83 -11.39 -4.43
C LEU A 123 2.63 -12.29 -5.66
N ASN A 124 2.39 -13.59 -5.43
CA ASN A 124 2.19 -14.64 -6.44
C ASN A 124 1.81 -14.06 -7.80
N LYS A 125 2.82 -13.90 -8.67
CA LYS A 125 2.75 -13.48 -10.08
C LYS A 125 1.38 -12.94 -10.49
N LEU A 126 1.25 -11.62 -10.44
CA LEU A 126 0.73 -10.90 -11.60
C LEU A 126 -0.56 -11.49 -12.18
N ARG A 127 -1.65 -11.55 -11.40
CA ARG A 127 -3.00 -11.81 -11.93
C ARG A 127 -3.58 -10.64 -12.72
N ARG A 128 -2.81 -9.57 -12.94
CA ARG A 128 -3.16 -8.50 -13.88
C ARG A 128 -2.41 -8.69 -15.18
N LEU A 129 -3.08 -9.32 -16.13
CA LEU A 129 -2.76 -9.26 -17.56
C LEU A 129 -2.84 -7.77 -17.96
N SER A 130 -1.69 -7.11 -18.16
CA SER A 130 -1.67 -5.84 -18.87
C SER A 130 -1.63 -6.15 -20.36
N THR A 131 -2.74 -5.94 -21.07
CA THR A 131 -2.71 -5.91 -22.53
C THR A 131 -2.17 -4.55 -22.95
N SER A 132 -0.86 -4.47 -23.22
CA SER A 132 -0.31 -3.38 -23.99
C SER A 132 -0.91 -3.46 -25.40
N ASN A 133 -1.93 -2.64 -25.68
CA ASN A 133 -2.43 -2.48 -27.04
C ASN A 133 -1.36 -1.74 -27.85
N ILE A 134 -0.42 -2.48 -28.44
CA ILE A 134 0.43 -1.97 -29.52
C ILE A 134 -0.45 -1.98 -30.76
N GLY A 135 -1.23 -0.91 -30.91
CA GLY A 135 -1.82 -0.55 -32.20
C GLY A 135 -0.70 -0.15 -33.14
N ARG A 136 -0.33 -1.06 -34.05
CA ARG A 136 0.26 -0.68 -35.33
C ARG A 136 -0.89 -0.43 -36.29
N GLU A 137 -1.00 0.79 -36.77
CA GLU A 137 -1.19 1.18 -38.18
C GLU A 137 -1.19 2.71 -38.30
#